data_AF-A0A8T6M982-F1
#
_entry.id   AF-A0A8T6M982-F1
#
_cell.length_a   1.000
_cell.length_b   1.000
_cell.length_c   1.000
_cell.angle_alpha   90.00
_cell.angle_beta   90.00
_cell.angle_gamma   90.00
#
_symmetry.space_group_name_H-M   'P 1'
#
loop_
_entity.id
_entity.type
_entity.pdbx_description
1 polymer ?
#
loop_
_entity_poly.entity_id
_entity_poly.type
_entity_poly.pdbx_seq_one_letter_code
_entity_poly.pdbx_strand_id
1 'polypeptide(L)'
;MVLTKDEIKKYVSHKIRPNSTNLVPKTESWINNDSLLKESIDFHCKNFKGNISYCEKLRHILLDLTEQHICPVCKIVIPLKKECCSTSCAARNPKRKEKIKKTNIEKYGADNWTCTEEGKKKISEIKLNYTKEKKEEILTKREQTNIEKYGIPYLLQDKKYKVKAEKTFIEKYGVNNPYKNSEIIEKIKQTKKNNDEKYPGKVLERQSNHKKKKFKSDFNRGCYHYEGSTPLFTENDYHLKKSEMKYLCNKCNKEFFRHSINITRCIDCYPVNIPQAELELFEYICTLEKDIIKNSRTIISPYELDIFIKNKKIAIEYDGILYHSYGKGASSLLNNYLKEDKKYHLNKTLMCEKMGIQLLHIFENEWIDEKKQKIWKSIINSKIGLNKTIYARKCELRKVDSKNIKEFMNNNHLQGFIPSSECYGLFYNNELICSLTLSKSRYNKKYDWEITRFANKLNINVVGGFSKLLKHFRKNNVGSIITYADRRISNGNLYRKNGFIELHESKPNYFYIDMNHHKNRLILQSRINFQKHKLKNLLKNFDPSLTESENMFNNNFRRIWDCGNLVFVLE
;
A
#
# COMPACT_ATOMS: atom_id res chain seq x y z
N MET A 1 -53.14 22.05 47.81
CA MET A 1 -52.68 23.44 47.60
C MET A 1 -51.16 23.41 47.54
N VAL A 2 -50.53 24.11 46.60
CA VAL A 2 -49.06 24.20 46.51
C VAL A 2 -48.62 25.48 47.19
N LEU A 3 -47.62 25.40 48.07
CA LEU A 3 -47.03 26.58 48.72
C LEU A 3 -46.31 27.45 47.68
N THR A 4 -46.50 28.76 47.74
CA THR A 4 -45.69 29.76 47.02
C THR A 4 -44.23 29.72 47.50
N LYS A 5 -43.29 30.29 46.73
CA LYS A 5 -41.87 30.32 47.12
C LYS A 5 -41.65 31.02 48.46
N ASP A 6 -42.39 32.08 48.75
CA ASP A 6 -42.28 32.83 50.00
C ASP A 6 -42.89 32.07 51.18
N GLU A 7 -44.00 31.35 50.96
CA GLU A 7 -44.54 30.42 51.95
C GLU A 7 -43.56 29.28 52.24
N ILE A 8 -42.89 28.71 51.23
CA ILE A 8 -41.83 27.72 51.43
C ILE A 8 -40.71 28.33 52.28
N LYS A 9 -40.17 29.51 51.91
CA LYS A 9 -39.11 30.20 52.66
C LYS A 9 -39.48 30.40 54.13
N LYS A 10 -40.71 30.87 54.39
CA LYS A 10 -41.22 31.05 55.75
C LYS A 10 -41.38 29.71 56.48
N TYR A 11 -41.91 28.70 55.81
CA TYR A 11 -42.15 27.36 56.35
C TYR A 11 -40.86 26.63 56.77
N VAL A 12 -39.78 26.79 56.00
CA VAL A 12 -38.49 26.16 56.30
C VAL A 12 -37.55 27.03 57.12
N SER A 13 -37.91 28.29 57.40
CA SER A 13 -37.06 29.27 58.12
C SER A 13 -36.56 28.77 59.48
N HIS A 14 -37.40 28.11 60.27
CA HIS A 14 -37.03 27.53 61.56
C HIS A 14 -36.21 26.23 61.46
N LYS A 15 -36.18 25.61 60.26
CA LYS A 15 -35.44 24.36 59.98
C LYS A 15 -34.07 24.62 59.34
N ILE A 16 -33.72 25.89 59.10
CA ILE A 16 -32.49 26.32 58.42
C ILE A 16 -31.63 27.15 59.37
N ARG A 17 -30.30 27.05 59.24
CA ARG A 17 -29.37 27.86 60.04
C ARG A 17 -29.25 29.28 59.45
N PRO A 18 -29.55 30.35 60.20
CA PRO A 18 -29.61 31.72 59.67
C PRO A 18 -28.30 32.24 59.07
N ASN A 19 -27.14 31.79 59.58
CA ASN A 19 -25.82 32.35 59.24
C ASN A 19 -24.85 31.36 58.57
N SER A 20 -25.35 30.34 57.87
CA SER A 20 -24.46 29.41 57.14
C SER A 20 -24.60 29.57 55.63
N THR A 21 -23.48 29.52 54.92
CA THR A 21 -23.41 29.51 53.44
C THR A 21 -24.19 28.34 52.80
N ASN A 22 -24.62 27.36 53.59
CA ASN A 22 -25.56 26.32 53.21
C ASN A 22 -26.92 26.57 53.86
N LEU A 23 -27.78 27.28 53.15
CA LEU A 23 -29.19 27.55 53.53
C LEU A 23 -30.08 26.28 53.63
N VAL A 24 -29.53 25.07 53.63
CA VAL A 24 -30.31 23.81 53.68
C VAL A 24 -29.56 22.74 54.50
N PRO A 25 -30.26 21.96 55.37
CA PRO A 25 -29.70 20.80 56.08
C PRO A 25 -29.04 19.75 55.17
N LYS A 26 -28.10 18.96 55.71
CA LYS A 26 -27.36 17.92 54.96
C LYS A 26 -28.22 16.71 54.55
N THR A 27 -29.37 16.50 55.19
CA THR A 27 -30.22 15.32 55.01
C THR A 27 -31.61 15.70 54.50
N GLU A 28 -32.20 14.82 53.69
CA GLU A 28 -33.52 15.01 53.07
C GLU A 28 -34.66 14.34 53.84
N SER A 29 -34.34 13.59 54.90
CA SER A 29 -35.31 12.80 55.66
C SER A 29 -36.54 13.62 56.07
N TRP A 30 -36.33 14.85 56.55
CA TRP A 30 -37.41 15.73 56.98
C TRP A 30 -38.23 16.33 55.82
N ILE A 31 -37.66 16.45 54.61
CA ILE A 31 -38.39 16.88 53.40
C ILE A 31 -39.21 15.70 52.86
N ASN A 32 -38.62 14.50 52.87
CA ASN A 32 -39.27 13.29 52.38
C ASN A 32 -40.49 12.89 53.21
N ASN A 33 -40.51 13.25 54.50
CA ASN A 33 -41.62 13.00 55.42
C ASN A 33 -42.73 14.08 55.37
N ASP A 34 -42.60 15.10 54.52
CA ASP A 34 -43.53 16.23 54.41
C ASP A 34 -44.08 16.32 52.97
N SER A 35 -45.24 15.70 52.73
CA SER A 35 -45.84 15.60 51.38
C SER A 35 -46.11 16.96 50.76
N LEU A 36 -46.61 17.91 51.56
CA LEU A 36 -46.96 19.25 51.10
C LEU A 36 -45.72 20.02 50.64
N LEU A 37 -44.64 19.98 51.45
CA LEU A 37 -43.38 20.62 51.09
C LEU A 37 -42.75 19.97 49.86
N LYS A 38 -42.80 18.65 49.75
CA LYS A 38 -42.25 17.89 48.63
C LYS A 38 -42.95 18.21 47.32
N GLU A 39 -44.28 18.18 47.29
CA GLU A 39 -45.09 18.57 46.14
C GLU A 39 -44.84 20.02 45.74
N SER A 40 -44.67 20.90 46.72
CA SER A 40 -44.40 22.32 46.46
C SER A 40 -43.00 22.54 45.86
N ILE A 41 -41.99 21.83 46.36
CA ILE A 41 -40.64 21.86 45.78
C ILE A 41 -40.65 21.34 44.34
N ASP A 42 -41.35 20.23 44.08
CA ASP A 42 -41.43 19.66 42.73
C ASP A 42 -42.18 20.58 41.75
N PHE A 43 -43.23 21.25 42.20
CA PHE A 43 -43.96 22.24 41.38
C PHE A 43 -43.04 23.39 40.94
N HIS A 44 -42.27 23.98 41.86
CA HIS A 44 -41.37 25.10 41.55
C HIS A 44 -40.11 24.69 40.80
N CYS A 45 -39.70 23.42 40.92
CA CYS A 45 -38.52 22.87 40.22
C CYS A 45 -38.90 21.96 39.03
N LYS A 46 -40.12 22.02 38.50
CA LYS A 46 -40.60 21.13 37.43
C LYS A 46 -39.74 21.12 36.15
N ASN A 47 -39.03 22.22 35.89
CA ASN A 47 -38.17 22.37 34.72
C ASN A 47 -36.77 21.77 34.92
N PHE A 48 -36.44 21.29 36.11
CA PHE A 48 -35.12 20.77 36.44
C PHE A 48 -34.96 19.34 35.88
N LYS A 49 -33.92 19.12 35.07
CA LYS A 49 -33.58 17.82 34.48
C LYS A 49 -32.63 17.01 35.37
N GLY A 50 -32.78 15.69 35.38
CA GLY A 50 -31.90 14.76 36.11
C GLY A 50 -32.31 14.49 37.56
N ASN A 51 -31.69 13.48 38.18
CA ASN A 51 -31.97 13.09 39.57
C ASN A 51 -31.27 14.05 40.54
N ILE A 52 -31.98 15.10 40.95
CA ILE A 52 -31.49 16.11 41.88
C ILE A 52 -32.19 15.94 43.21
N SER A 53 -31.38 15.98 44.25
CA SER A 53 -31.80 15.81 45.62
C SER A 53 -32.75 16.97 46.05
N TYR A 54 -33.76 16.68 46.87
CA TYR A 54 -34.72 17.69 47.34
C TYR A 54 -34.05 18.85 48.10
N CYS A 55 -32.95 18.60 48.81
CA CYS A 55 -32.16 19.65 49.45
C CYS A 55 -31.57 20.62 48.43
N GLU A 56 -31.13 20.14 47.26
CA GLU A 56 -30.58 21.00 46.22
C GLU A 56 -31.69 21.78 45.50
N LYS A 57 -32.84 21.15 45.23
CA LYS A 57 -34.04 21.84 44.70
C LYS A 57 -34.50 22.96 45.64
N LEU A 58 -34.60 22.66 46.95
CA LEU A 58 -34.94 23.65 47.97
C LEU A 58 -33.92 24.79 48.02
N ARG A 59 -32.62 24.50 47.87
CA ARG A 59 -31.58 25.54 47.81
C ARG A 59 -31.78 26.52 46.65
N HIS A 60 -32.24 26.05 45.49
CA HIS A 60 -32.55 26.93 44.35
C HIS A 60 -33.77 27.82 44.65
N ILE A 61 -34.79 27.29 45.33
CA ILE A 61 -35.97 28.07 45.73
C ILE A 61 -35.60 29.15 46.75
N LEU A 62 -34.76 28.83 47.74
CA LEU A 62 -34.34 29.77 48.77
C LEU A 62 -33.44 30.90 48.23
N LEU A 63 -32.66 30.61 47.19
CA LEU A 63 -31.76 31.57 46.53
C LEU A 63 -32.39 32.25 45.31
N ASP A 64 -33.69 32.01 45.06
CA ASP A 64 -34.42 32.53 43.88
C ASP A 64 -33.76 32.20 42.52
N LEU A 65 -33.07 31.06 42.43
CA LEU A 65 -32.41 30.60 41.20
C LEU A 65 -33.41 29.90 40.29
N THR A 66 -33.52 30.37 39.04
CA THR A 66 -34.42 29.82 38.01
C THR A 66 -33.78 28.74 37.14
N GLU A 67 -32.44 28.66 37.11
CA GLU A 67 -31.68 27.75 36.26
C GLU A 67 -30.89 26.73 37.09
N GLN A 68 -30.70 25.53 36.52
CA GLN A 68 -29.85 24.50 37.12
C GLN A 68 -28.37 24.84 36.96
N HIS A 69 -27.60 24.62 38.01
CA HIS A 69 -26.14 24.76 37.93
C HIS A 69 -25.51 23.63 37.10
N ILE A 70 -24.74 23.99 36.07
CA ILE A 70 -24.14 23.05 35.12
C ILE A 70 -22.62 23.15 35.09
N CYS A 71 -21.95 22.02 34.81
CA CYS A 71 -20.51 22.00 34.61
C CYS A 71 -20.15 22.81 33.35
N PRO A 72 -19.20 23.76 33.42
CA PRO A 72 -18.86 24.61 32.28
C PRO A 72 -18.24 23.84 31.12
N VAL A 73 -17.70 22.64 31.37
CA VAL A 73 -16.98 21.81 30.39
C VAL A 73 -17.88 20.76 29.73
N CYS A 74 -18.55 19.90 30.50
CA CYS A 74 -19.35 18.80 29.95
C CYS A 74 -20.86 19.04 29.98
N LYS A 75 -21.31 20.20 30.50
CA LYS A 75 -22.71 20.63 30.54
C LYS A 75 -23.67 19.75 31.34
N ILE A 76 -23.16 18.77 32.10
CA ILE A 76 -23.96 17.98 33.04
C ILE A 76 -24.31 18.84 34.26
N VAL A 77 -25.51 18.65 34.81
CA VAL A 77 -25.98 19.30 36.03
C VAL A 77 -25.13 18.89 37.23
N ILE A 78 -24.70 19.86 38.03
CA ILE A 78 -23.86 19.64 39.22
C ILE A 78 -24.40 20.44 40.41
N PRO A 79 -24.14 20.00 41.65
CA PRO A 79 -24.54 20.78 42.83
C PRO A 79 -23.91 22.18 42.83
N LEU A 80 -24.64 23.20 43.31
CA LEU A 80 -24.19 24.60 43.35
C LEU A 80 -22.81 24.80 44.00
N LYS A 81 -22.47 23.96 44.99
CA LYS A 81 -21.17 23.97 45.67
C LYS A 81 -19.98 23.53 44.81
N LYS A 82 -20.20 22.93 43.64
CA LYS A 82 -19.14 22.42 42.76
C LYS A 82 -19.00 23.33 41.55
N GLU A 83 -17.77 23.74 41.23
CA GLU A 83 -17.50 24.45 39.96
C GLU A 83 -17.50 23.52 38.74
N CYS A 84 -17.15 22.24 38.92
CA CYS A 84 -17.03 21.24 37.85
C CYS A 84 -17.44 19.85 38.36
N CYS A 85 -17.83 18.96 37.43
CA CYS A 85 -18.28 17.59 37.79
C CYS A 85 -17.14 16.67 38.28
N SER A 86 -15.90 16.93 37.84
CA SER A 86 -14.73 16.09 38.14
C SER A 86 -13.43 16.89 38.07
N THR A 87 -12.35 16.32 38.62
CA THR A 87 -10.98 16.85 38.48
C THR A 87 -10.56 16.97 37.00
N SER A 88 -10.99 16.01 36.17
CA SER A 88 -10.78 16.04 34.71
C SER A 88 -11.49 17.21 34.03
N CYS A 89 -12.73 17.52 34.41
CA CYS A 89 -13.42 18.71 33.90
C CYS A 89 -12.81 19.99 34.46
N ALA A 90 -12.39 20.01 35.73
CA ALA A 90 -11.71 21.16 36.31
C ALA A 90 -10.39 21.47 35.58
N ALA A 91 -9.59 20.47 35.21
CA ALA A 91 -8.37 20.64 34.42
C ALA A 91 -8.63 21.15 32.98
N ARG A 92 -9.84 20.91 32.45
CA ARG A 92 -10.27 21.37 31.13
C ARG A 92 -11.03 22.70 31.16
N ASN A 93 -11.31 23.24 32.34
CA ASN A 93 -12.04 24.49 32.50
C ASN A 93 -11.24 25.67 31.91
N PRO A 94 -11.75 26.39 30.89
CA PRO A 94 -11.05 27.51 30.25
C PRO A 94 -10.64 28.61 31.23
N LYS A 95 -11.54 29.02 32.13
CA LYS A 95 -11.27 30.08 33.12
C LYS A 95 -10.11 29.71 34.04
N ARG A 96 -10.04 28.44 34.44
CA ARG A 96 -8.94 27.92 35.27
C ARG A 96 -7.62 27.88 34.51
N LYS A 97 -7.64 27.46 33.24
CA LYS A 97 -6.42 27.45 32.39
C LYS A 97 -5.86 28.85 32.18
N GLU A 98 -6.72 29.82 31.94
CA GLU A 98 -6.34 31.22 31.75
C GLU A 98 -5.73 31.81 33.03
N LYS A 99 -6.32 31.53 34.20
CA LYS A 99 -5.76 31.91 35.50
C LYS A 99 -4.36 31.32 35.72
N ILE A 100 -4.17 30.02 35.45
CA ILE A 100 -2.85 29.36 35.55
C ILE A 100 -1.84 30.01 34.60
N LYS A 101 -2.25 30.28 33.35
CA LYS A 101 -1.39 30.95 32.36
C LYS A 101 -0.95 32.33 32.86
N LYS A 102 -1.88 33.14 33.37
CA LYS A 102 -1.59 34.47 33.91
C LYS A 102 -0.61 34.38 35.09
N THR A 103 -0.86 33.48 36.04
CA THR A 103 0.04 33.27 37.18
C THR A 103 1.43 32.80 36.77
N ASN A 104 1.56 31.93 35.76
CA ASN A 104 2.87 31.51 35.25
C ASN A 104 3.62 32.66 34.58
N ILE A 105 2.92 33.49 33.81
CA ILE A 105 3.50 34.68 33.18
C ILE A 105 3.99 35.66 34.26
N GLU A 106 3.16 35.94 35.26
CA GLU A 106 3.50 36.82 36.39
C GLU A 106 4.72 36.32 37.18
N LYS A 107 4.81 35.00 37.42
CA LYS A 107 5.88 34.42 38.26
C LYS A 107 7.18 34.11 37.50
N TYR A 108 7.08 33.74 36.23
CA TYR A 108 8.20 33.14 35.49
C TYR A 108 8.45 33.77 34.12
N GLY A 109 7.69 34.81 33.73
CA GLY A 109 7.82 35.47 32.44
C GLY A 109 7.42 34.61 31.23
N ALA A 110 6.85 33.42 31.45
CA ALA A 110 6.43 32.49 30.42
C ALA A 110 5.09 31.84 30.79
N ASP A 111 4.32 31.40 29.80
CA ASP A 111 3.04 30.71 30.03
C ASP A 111 3.18 29.35 30.75
N ASN A 112 4.40 28.80 30.78
CA ASN A 112 4.77 27.59 31.49
C ASN A 112 6.22 27.65 31.97
N TRP A 113 6.48 27.27 33.23
CA TRP A 113 7.83 27.22 33.79
C TRP A 113 8.79 26.36 32.97
N THR A 114 8.32 25.24 32.40
CA THR A 114 9.18 24.35 31.59
C THR A 114 9.60 24.96 30.25
N CYS A 115 8.98 26.08 29.85
CA CYS A 115 9.34 26.85 28.65
C CYS A 115 10.37 27.95 28.95
N THR A 116 10.67 28.23 30.22
CA THR A 116 11.76 29.13 30.63
C THR A 116 13.13 28.50 30.40
N GLU A 117 14.18 29.32 30.29
CA GLU A 117 15.56 28.83 30.17
C GLU A 117 16.00 28.03 31.39
N GLU A 118 15.60 28.44 32.59
CA GLU A 118 15.88 27.71 33.82
C GLU A 118 15.21 26.32 33.82
N GLY A 119 13.93 26.27 33.45
CA GLY A 119 13.18 25.01 33.34
C GLY A 119 13.77 24.07 32.31
N LYS A 120 14.16 24.58 31.13
CA LYS A 120 14.82 23.78 30.09
C LYS A 120 16.17 23.21 30.56
N LYS A 121 16.99 23.99 31.25
CA LYS A 121 18.29 23.53 31.79
C LYS A 121 18.13 22.41 32.81
N LYS A 122 17.29 22.60 33.84
CA LYS A 122 17.00 21.58 34.86
C LYS A 122 16.47 20.27 34.25
N ILE A 123 15.55 20.36 33.28
CA ILE A 123 15.03 19.17 32.57
C ILE A 123 16.14 18.47 31.78
N SER A 124 17.02 19.23 31.13
CA SER A 124 18.15 18.67 30.38
C SER A 124 19.12 17.92 31.28
N GLU A 125 19.46 18.49 32.44
CA GLU A 125 20.34 17.87 33.44
C GLU A 125 19.76 16.56 33.97
N ILE A 126 18.48 16.56 34.35
CA ILE A 126 17.77 15.36 34.79
C ILE A 126 17.84 14.26 33.72
N LYS A 127 17.58 14.60 32.44
CA LYS A 127 17.63 13.63 31.34
C LYS A 127 19.03 13.13 31.01
N LEU A 128 20.06 13.94 31.28
CA LEU A 128 21.45 13.55 31.10
C LEU A 128 21.82 12.39 32.04
N ASN A 129 21.28 12.42 33.26
CA ASN A 129 21.53 11.43 34.31
C ASN A 129 20.69 10.15 34.18
N TYR A 130 19.88 10.01 33.12
CA TYR A 130 19.13 8.78 32.89
C TYR A 130 20.08 7.64 32.48
N THR A 131 20.10 6.59 33.30
CA THR A 131 20.72 5.31 32.97
C THR A 131 20.06 4.69 31.75
N LYS A 132 20.76 3.74 31.11
CA LYS A 132 20.24 3.02 29.94
C LYS A 132 18.93 2.28 30.28
N GLU A 133 18.91 1.59 31.42
CA GLU A 133 17.72 0.88 31.94
C GLU A 133 16.54 1.83 32.15
N LYS A 134 16.78 3.02 32.71
CA LYS A 134 15.71 4.00 32.91
C LYS A 134 15.11 4.49 31.59
N LYS A 135 15.93 4.64 30.55
CA LYS A 135 15.46 5.02 29.20
C LYS A 135 14.62 3.91 28.58
N GLU A 136 15.05 2.66 28.70
CA GLU A 136 14.30 1.50 28.21
C GLU A 136 12.96 1.34 28.96
N GLU A 137 12.94 1.49 30.29
CA GLU A 137 11.71 1.46 31.10
C GLU A 137 10.68 2.51 30.62
N ILE A 138 11.14 3.74 30.34
CA ILE A 138 10.28 4.83 29.85
C ILE A 138 9.70 4.50 28.46
N LEU A 139 10.50 3.91 27.57
CA LEU A 139 10.06 3.52 26.23
C LEU A 139 9.01 2.41 26.30
N THR A 140 9.26 1.36 27.09
CA THR A 140 8.33 0.25 27.27
C THR A 140 7.01 0.71 27.89
N LYS A 141 7.05 1.57 28.92
CA LYS A 141 5.83 2.14 29.52
C LYS A 141 5.02 2.97 28.52
N ARG A 142 5.70 3.71 27.65
CA ARG A 142 5.04 4.51 26.60
C ARG A 142 4.37 3.62 25.56
N GLU A 143 5.04 2.56 25.11
CA GLU A 143 4.48 1.59 24.17
C GLU A 143 3.25 0.90 24.76
N GLN A 144 3.36 0.41 26.00
CA GLN A 144 2.25 -0.23 26.71
C GLN A 144 1.04 0.71 26.86
N THR A 145 1.27 1.95 27.27
CA THR A 145 0.20 2.96 27.40
C THR A 145 -0.49 3.24 26.05
N ASN A 146 0.28 3.27 24.95
CA ASN A 146 -0.28 3.50 23.62
C ASN A 146 -1.10 2.30 23.14
N ILE A 147 -0.63 1.08 23.40
CA ILE A 147 -1.37 -0.16 23.10
C ILE A 147 -2.69 -0.18 23.88
N GLU A 148 -2.66 0.09 25.19
CA GLU A 148 -3.87 0.09 26.04
C GLU A 148 -4.90 1.13 25.59
N LYS A 149 -4.46 2.33 25.21
CA LYS A 149 -5.37 3.44 24.86
C LYS A 149 -5.79 3.47 23.40
N TYR A 150 -4.95 2.96 22.49
CA TYR A 150 -5.11 3.16 21.05
C TYR A 150 -4.91 1.88 20.23
N GLY A 151 -4.59 0.75 20.85
CA GLY A 151 -4.39 -0.55 20.19
C GLY A 151 -3.10 -0.67 19.36
N ILE A 152 -2.24 0.35 19.37
CA ILE A 152 -1.01 0.41 18.55
C ILE A 152 0.16 0.96 19.38
N PRO A 153 1.40 0.48 19.19
CA PRO A 153 2.55 0.95 19.96
C PRO A 153 2.97 2.39 19.60
N TYR A 154 2.73 2.81 18.35
CA TYR A 154 3.11 4.13 17.86
C TYR A 154 1.97 4.80 17.08
N LEU A 155 1.48 5.92 17.60
CA LEU A 155 0.33 6.66 17.06
C LEU A 155 0.44 7.03 15.57
N LEU A 156 1.63 7.40 15.09
CA LEU A 156 1.82 7.84 13.69
C LEU A 156 1.80 6.69 12.67
N GLN A 157 1.72 5.43 13.12
CA GLN A 157 1.47 4.28 12.23
C GLN A 157 0.02 4.26 11.74
N ASP A 158 -0.90 4.83 12.52
CA ASP A 158 -2.31 4.94 12.16
C ASP A 158 -2.55 6.18 11.29
N LYS A 159 -3.26 5.96 10.17
CA LYS A 159 -3.56 6.98 9.16
C LYS A 159 -4.31 8.17 9.75
N LYS A 160 -5.21 7.97 10.72
CA LYS A 160 -6.00 9.03 11.36
C LYS A 160 -5.10 10.05 12.07
N TYR A 161 -4.14 9.56 12.87
CA TYR A 161 -3.23 10.43 13.61
C TYR A 161 -2.15 11.02 12.71
N LYS A 162 -1.75 10.30 11.66
CA LYS A 162 -0.82 10.82 10.65
C LYS A 162 -1.41 12.03 9.91
N VAL A 163 -2.65 11.95 9.44
CA VAL A 163 -3.35 13.08 8.77
C VAL A 163 -3.50 14.27 9.72
N LYS A 164 -3.83 14.02 10.99
CA LYS A 164 -3.92 15.09 12.02
C LYS A 164 -2.57 15.76 12.26
N ALA A 165 -1.48 15.00 12.29
CA ALA A 165 -0.13 15.53 12.45
C ALA A 165 0.28 16.37 11.23
N GLU A 166 0.03 15.88 10.01
CA GLU A 166 0.30 16.61 8.76
C GLU A 166 -0.44 17.96 8.71
N LYS A 167 -1.72 17.99 9.08
CA LYS A 167 -2.49 19.24 9.18
C LYS A 167 -1.85 20.21 10.18
N THR A 168 -1.43 19.71 11.34
CA THR A 168 -0.73 20.52 12.36
C THR A 168 0.61 21.06 11.84
N PHE A 169 1.35 20.28 11.05
CA PHE A 169 2.63 20.71 10.48
C PHE A 169 2.43 21.78 9.41
N ILE A 170 1.40 21.67 8.58
CA ILE A 170 1.04 22.70 7.60
C ILE A 170 0.65 23.98 8.32
N GLU A 171 -0.23 23.91 9.33
CA GLU A 171 -0.66 25.07 10.12
C GLU A 171 0.51 25.80 10.82
N LYS A 172 1.49 25.05 11.34
CA LYS A 172 2.60 25.62 12.12
C LYS A 172 3.84 25.99 11.31
N TYR A 173 4.12 25.26 10.24
CA TYR A 173 5.41 25.32 9.53
C TYR A 173 5.24 25.49 8.01
N GLY A 174 4.01 25.59 7.50
CA GLY A 174 3.70 25.74 6.07
C GLY A 174 3.95 24.48 5.23
N VAL A 175 4.44 23.39 5.83
CA VAL A 175 4.82 22.16 5.13
C VAL A 175 4.27 20.93 5.84
N ASN A 176 3.95 19.88 5.08
CA ASN A 176 3.43 18.62 5.65
C ASN A 176 4.46 17.78 6.41
N ASN A 177 5.72 18.21 6.43
CA ASN A 177 6.78 17.62 7.22
C ASN A 177 7.77 18.74 7.63
N PRO A 178 8.01 18.97 8.93
CA PRO A 178 8.92 20.01 9.41
C PRO A 178 10.33 19.95 8.78
N TYR A 179 10.80 18.78 8.36
CA TYR A 179 12.10 18.62 7.68
C TYR A 179 12.14 19.15 6.24
N LYS A 180 11.03 19.64 5.70
CA LYS A 180 10.95 20.35 4.41
C LYS A 180 10.98 21.87 4.58
N ASN A 181 10.85 22.38 5.80
CA ASN A 181 10.91 23.81 6.07
C ASN A 181 12.38 24.25 6.13
N SER A 182 12.74 25.26 5.33
CA SER A 182 14.11 25.76 5.19
C SER A 182 14.68 26.30 6.51
N GLU A 183 13.90 27.06 7.28
CA GLU A 183 14.33 27.61 8.58
C GLU A 183 14.63 26.51 9.61
N ILE A 184 13.85 25.43 9.60
CA ILE A 184 14.09 24.28 10.49
C ILE A 184 15.38 23.57 10.11
N ILE A 185 15.63 23.37 8.81
CA ILE A 185 16.87 22.76 8.32
C ILE A 185 18.08 23.60 8.73
N GLU A 186 17.97 24.92 8.64
CA GLU A 186 19.04 25.85 9.02
C GLU A 186 19.31 25.82 10.53
N LYS A 187 18.26 25.82 11.36
CA LYS A 187 18.39 25.62 12.83
C LYS A 187 19.05 24.28 13.17
N ILE A 188 18.76 23.21 12.42
CA ILE A 188 19.43 21.91 12.60
C ILE A 188 20.91 22.02 12.27
N LYS A 189 21.30 22.72 11.20
CA LYS A 189 22.71 22.93 10.83
C LYS A 189 23.45 23.72 11.90
N GLN A 190 22.86 24.82 12.40
CA GLN A 190 23.42 25.63 13.48
C GLN A 190 23.65 24.78 14.75
N THR A 191 22.66 23.96 15.13
CA THR A 191 22.73 23.10 16.31
C THR A 191 23.82 22.04 16.18
N LYS A 192 24.02 21.48 14.98
CA LYS A 192 25.12 20.53 14.73
C LYS A 192 26.48 21.20 14.88
N LYS A 193 26.67 22.39 14.29
CA LYS A 193 27.91 23.17 14.41
C LYS A 193 28.25 23.48 15.88
N ASN A 194 27.27 23.96 16.64
CA ASN A 194 27.45 24.26 18.07
C ASN A 194 27.78 23.00 18.90
N ASN A 195 27.24 21.83 18.53
CA ASN A 195 27.56 20.57 19.21
C ASN A 195 28.95 20.04 18.85
N ASP A 196 29.40 20.22 17.62
CA ASP A 196 30.76 19.86 17.19
C ASP A 196 31.81 20.76 17.88
N GLU A 197 31.53 22.05 18.06
CA GLU A 197 32.35 22.97 18.85
C GLU A 197 32.36 22.61 20.35
N LYS A 198 31.21 22.21 20.92
CA LYS A 198 31.08 21.87 22.34
C LYS A 198 31.63 20.47 22.71
N TYR A 199 31.68 19.54 21.75
CA TYR A 199 32.18 18.17 21.96
C TYR A 199 33.04 17.70 20.77
N PRO A 200 34.27 18.23 20.62
CA PRO A 200 35.14 17.91 19.50
C PRO A 200 35.42 16.39 19.41
N GLY A 201 35.39 15.83 18.20
CA GLY A 201 35.72 14.42 17.95
C GLY A 201 34.66 13.38 18.36
N LYS A 202 33.76 13.67 19.31
CA LYS A 202 32.71 12.71 19.75
C LYS A 202 31.70 12.36 18.67
N VAL A 203 31.45 13.26 17.72
CA VAL A 203 30.55 12.98 16.58
C VAL A 203 31.22 12.03 15.59
N LEU A 204 32.50 12.22 15.29
CA LEU A 204 33.29 11.31 14.44
C LEU A 204 33.46 9.93 15.10
N GLU A 205 33.70 9.90 16.41
CA GLU A 205 33.82 8.67 17.19
C GLU A 205 32.49 7.89 17.26
N ARG A 206 31.35 8.58 17.47
CA ARG A 206 30.01 7.97 17.39
C ARG A 206 29.71 7.44 15.99
N GLN A 207 30.08 8.16 14.93
CA GLN A 207 29.90 7.69 13.56
C GLN A 207 30.77 6.47 13.26
N SER A 208 32.03 6.46 13.71
CA SER A 208 32.95 5.32 13.64
C SER A 208 32.39 4.08 14.38
N ASN A 209 31.97 4.26 15.63
CA ASN A 209 31.42 3.18 16.45
C ASN A 209 30.08 2.65 15.91
N HIS A 210 29.25 3.52 15.31
CA HIS A 210 28.02 3.09 14.64
C HIS A 210 28.34 2.29 13.37
N LYS A 211 29.34 2.69 12.58
CA LYS A 211 29.82 1.92 11.42
C LYS A 211 30.36 0.56 11.83
N LYS A 212 31.17 0.46 12.90
CA LYS A 212 31.68 -0.82 13.45
C LYS A 212 30.56 -1.74 13.95
N LYS A 213 29.60 -1.22 14.72
CA LYS A 213 28.44 -2.01 15.20
C LYS A 213 27.56 -2.48 14.06
N LYS A 214 27.34 -1.62 13.05
CA LYS A 214 26.57 -1.97 11.85
C LYS A 214 27.30 -3.03 11.03
N PHE A 215 28.61 -2.93 10.84
CA PHE A 215 29.42 -3.96 10.20
C PHE A 215 29.32 -5.29 10.94
N LYS A 216 29.52 -5.33 12.27
CA LYS A 216 29.42 -6.56 13.05
C LYS A 216 28.03 -7.20 12.95
N SER A 217 26.98 -6.38 12.95
CA SER A 217 25.61 -6.83 12.66
C SER A 217 25.47 -7.37 11.24
N ASP A 218 25.92 -6.64 10.22
CA ASP A 218 25.75 -6.99 8.81
C ASP A 218 26.65 -8.17 8.38
N PHE A 219 27.83 -8.33 8.98
CA PHE A 219 28.72 -9.48 8.82
C PHE A 219 28.10 -10.73 9.44
N ASN A 220 27.63 -10.62 10.69
CA ASN A 220 26.89 -11.70 11.35
C ASN A 220 25.56 -12.04 10.66
N ARG A 221 24.96 -11.09 9.94
CA ARG A 221 23.68 -11.26 9.23
C ARG A 221 23.85 -11.69 7.76
N GLY A 222 24.96 -11.30 7.12
CA GLY A 222 25.25 -11.47 5.70
C GLY A 222 25.96 -12.78 5.34
N CYS A 223 26.68 -13.40 6.28
CA CYS A 223 27.33 -14.69 6.05
C CYS A 223 26.37 -15.91 6.12
N TYR A 224 25.14 -15.76 6.61
CA TYR A 224 24.19 -16.88 6.80
C TYR A 224 23.02 -16.93 5.81
N HIS A 225 22.99 -16.12 4.75
CA HIS A 225 21.85 -16.10 3.81
C HIS A 225 22.17 -16.62 2.40
N TYR A 226 23.37 -17.18 2.20
CA TYR A 226 23.68 -17.91 0.97
C TYR A 226 24.57 -19.11 1.27
N GLU A 227 23.99 -20.31 1.29
CA GLU A 227 24.72 -21.58 1.47
C GLU A 227 25.74 -21.89 0.34
N GLY A 228 25.91 -20.99 -0.64
CA GLY A 228 26.70 -21.22 -1.86
C GLY A 228 28.05 -20.52 -1.96
N SER A 229 28.55 -19.84 -0.91
CA SER A 229 29.82 -19.09 -0.97
C SER A 229 30.46 -18.84 0.40
N THR A 230 31.79 -18.86 0.45
CA THR A 230 32.61 -18.61 1.65
C THR A 230 33.39 -17.30 1.53
N PRO A 231 33.34 -16.37 2.50
CA PRO A 231 34.15 -15.15 2.47
C PRO A 231 35.64 -15.46 2.69
N LEU A 232 36.52 -14.81 1.92
CA LEU A 232 37.99 -14.93 2.02
C LEU A 232 38.65 -13.65 2.57
N PHE A 233 37.96 -12.95 3.47
CA PHE A 233 38.43 -11.73 4.12
C PHE A 233 37.99 -11.69 5.59
N THR A 234 38.64 -10.85 6.38
CA THR A 234 38.46 -10.68 7.82
C THR A 234 37.81 -9.34 8.17
N GLU A 235 37.44 -9.16 9.45
CA GLU A 235 36.92 -7.87 9.97
C GLU A 235 37.90 -6.71 9.75
N ASN A 236 39.21 -6.99 9.74
CA ASN A 236 40.24 -5.96 9.57
C ASN A 236 40.37 -5.47 8.11
N ASP A 237 40.03 -6.30 7.14
CA ASP A 237 40.16 -5.98 5.70
C ASP A 237 39.10 -4.96 5.23
N TYR A 238 38.00 -4.82 5.96
CA TYR A 238 36.88 -3.92 5.61
C TYR A 238 37.21 -2.42 5.78
N HIS A 239 38.20 -2.07 6.60
CA HIS A 239 38.52 -0.68 6.95
C HIS A 239 39.28 0.08 5.86
N LEU A 240 39.79 -0.63 4.83
CA LEU A 240 40.57 -0.05 3.75
C LEU A 240 39.66 0.25 2.55
N LYS A 241 39.11 1.48 2.51
CA LYS A 241 38.45 2.14 1.35
C LYS A 241 37.82 1.22 0.28
N LYS A 242 36.48 1.02 0.32
CA LYS A 242 35.62 0.61 -0.83
C LYS A 242 36.17 -0.53 -1.71
N SER A 243 37.04 -1.37 -1.16
CA SER A 243 37.82 -2.33 -1.91
C SER A 243 37.00 -3.61 -2.07
N GLU A 244 37.20 -4.24 -3.22
CA GLU A 244 36.56 -5.49 -3.60
C GLU A 244 36.81 -6.58 -2.54
N MET A 245 35.74 -7.13 -1.97
CA MET A 245 35.80 -8.24 -1.03
C MET A 245 35.78 -9.56 -1.77
N LYS A 246 36.71 -10.45 -1.42
CA LYS A 246 36.91 -11.73 -2.09
C LYS A 246 36.07 -12.85 -1.47
N TYR A 247 35.47 -13.69 -2.30
CA TYR A 247 34.66 -14.84 -1.90
C TYR A 247 35.06 -16.07 -2.72
N LEU A 248 34.84 -17.27 -2.16
CA LEU A 248 34.94 -18.56 -2.83
C LEU A 248 33.53 -19.11 -3.07
N CYS A 249 33.21 -19.56 -4.29
CA CYS A 249 31.93 -20.23 -4.54
C CYS A 249 31.98 -21.69 -4.10
N ASN A 250 31.08 -22.13 -3.22
CA ASN A 250 31.03 -23.51 -2.74
C ASN A 250 30.48 -24.51 -3.79
N LYS A 251 29.97 -24.02 -4.93
CA LYS A 251 29.41 -24.86 -6.01
C LYS A 251 30.38 -25.08 -7.18
N CYS A 252 31.14 -24.05 -7.58
CA CYS A 252 32.10 -24.16 -8.69
C CYS A 252 33.56 -23.96 -8.27
N ASN A 253 33.83 -23.76 -6.98
CA ASN A 253 35.16 -23.48 -6.41
C ASN A 253 35.91 -22.31 -7.05
N LYS A 254 35.21 -21.41 -7.76
CA LYS A 254 35.80 -20.18 -8.30
C LYS A 254 35.79 -19.06 -7.27
N GLU A 255 36.89 -18.30 -7.24
CA GLU A 255 36.98 -17.07 -6.49
C GLU A 255 36.32 -15.92 -7.25
N PHE A 256 35.65 -15.00 -6.55
CA PHE A 256 35.04 -13.81 -7.14
C PHE A 256 34.99 -12.65 -6.15
N PHE A 257 34.80 -11.44 -6.68
CA PHE A 257 34.86 -10.19 -5.91
C PHE A 257 33.51 -9.47 -5.83
N ARG A 258 33.23 -8.80 -4.70
CA ARG A 258 32.00 -8.01 -4.48
C ARG A 258 32.28 -6.74 -3.69
N HIS A 259 31.55 -5.68 -4.00
CA HIS A 259 31.64 -4.41 -3.26
C HIS A 259 30.68 -4.33 -2.06
N SER A 260 29.89 -5.37 -1.79
CA SER A 260 28.93 -5.41 -0.67
C SER A 260 28.94 -6.75 0.05
N ILE A 261 29.00 -6.72 1.39
CA ILE A 261 28.87 -7.90 2.27
C ILE A 261 27.49 -8.56 2.20
N ASN A 262 26.49 -7.85 1.69
CA ASN A 262 25.12 -8.36 1.56
C ASN A 262 24.90 -9.13 0.24
N ILE A 263 25.88 -9.15 -0.66
CA ILE A 263 25.79 -9.82 -1.95
C ILE A 263 26.89 -10.88 -2.01
N THR A 264 26.59 -12.07 -1.50
CA THR A 264 27.56 -13.16 -1.39
C THR A 264 27.49 -14.15 -2.56
N ARG A 265 26.52 -14.04 -3.47
CA ARG A 265 26.33 -15.03 -4.55
C ARG A 265 27.40 -14.99 -5.66
N CYS A 266 27.80 -16.16 -6.15
CA CYS A 266 28.54 -16.34 -7.40
C CYS A 266 27.60 -16.13 -8.61
N ILE A 267 27.96 -15.23 -9.54
CA ILE A 267 27.11 -14.89 -10.70
C ILE A 267 27.05 -16.05 -11.71
N ASP A 268 28.16 -16.77 -11.93
CA ASP A 268 28.20 -17.91 -12.86
C ASP A 268 27.28 -19.06 -12.40
N CYS A 269 27.26 -19.33 -11.10
CA CYS A 269 26.48 -20.43 -10.53
C CYS A 269 25.04 -20.05 -10.20
N TYR A 270 24.82 -18.76 -9.94
CA TYR A 270 23.58 -18.20 -9.40
C TYR A 270 23.36 -16.77 -9.94
N PRO A 271 23.09 -16.65 -11.24
CA PRO A 271 22.93 -15.36 -11.89
C PRO A 271 21.78 -14.58 -11.25
N VAL A 272 21.98 -13.28 -11.11
CA VAL A 272 20.91 -12.34 -10.77
C VAL A 272 20.39 -11.72 -12.04
N ASN A 273 19.15 -12.06 -12.37
CA ASN A 273 18.52 -11.60 -13.60
C ASN A 273 17.73 -10.31 -13.47
N ILE A 274 17.91 -9.50 -12.41
CA ILE A 274 17.02 -8.35 -12.16
C ILE A 274 17.72 -6.98 -12.14
N PRO A 275 18.82 -6.78 -12.88
CA PRO A 275 18.93 -5.52 -13.64
C PRO A 275 19.25 -5.68 -15.13
N GLN A 276 19.72 -6.83 -15.61
CA GLN A 276 20.22 -6.94 -16.99
C GLN A 276 19.09 -7.00 -18.03
N ALA A 277 18.02 -7.75 -17.76
CA ALA A 277 16.92 -7.92 -18.72
C ALA A 277 16.05 -6.65 -18.85
N GLU A 278 15.78 -5.95 -17.74
CA GLU A 278 15.12 -4.65 -17.75
C GLU A 278 15.99 -3.59 -18.46
N LEU A 279 17.31 -3.60 -18.20
CA LEU A 279 18.25 -2.73 -18.89
C LEU A 279 18.31 -3.04 -20.39
N GLU A 280 18.34 -4.32 -20.79
CA GLU A 280 18.31 -4.74 -22.19
C GLU A 280 17.04 -4.25 -22.89
N LEU A 281 15.87 -4.37 -22.25
CA LEU A 281 14.64 -3.80 -22.77
C LEU A 281 14.78 -2.29 -22.94
N PHE A 282 15.26 -1.58 -21.92
CA PHE A 282 15.46 -0.13 -21.98
C PHE A 282 16.42 0.28 -23.11
N GLU A 283 17.57 -0.38 -23.22
CA GLU A 283 18.56 -0.16 -24.28
C GLU A 283 17.96 -0.42 -25.65
N TYR A 284 17.21 -1.52 -25.81
CA TYR A 284 16.46 -1.80 -27.04
C TYR A 284 15.50 -0.66 -27.39
N ILE A 285 14.68 -0.17 -26.45
CA ILE A 285 13.76 0.95 -26.72
C ILE A 285 14.52 2.23 -27.10
N CYS A 286 15.66 2.52 -26.45
CA CYS A 286 16.51 3.65 -26.80
C CYS A 286 17.08 3.58 -28.23
N THR A 287 17.17 2.39 -28.83
CA THR A 287 17.54 2.26 -30.26
C THR A 287 16.42 2.65 -31.22
N LEU A 288 15.16 2.64 -30.76
CA LEU A 288 13.98 2.85 -31.60
C LEU A 288 13.44 4.28 -31.54
N GLU A 289 13.48 4.89 -30.35
CA GLU A 289 12.89 6.20 -30.08
C GLU A 289 13.80 7.04 -29.17
N LYS A 290 13.66 8.37 -29.24
CA LYS A 290 14.49 9.31 -28.44
C LYS A 290 13.71 10.00 -27.32
N ASP A 291 12.40 10.23 -27.49
CA ASP A 291 11.57 10.95 -26.51
C ASP A 291 11.02 10.00 -25.43
N ILE A 292 11.94 9.48 -24.62
CA ILE A 292 11.69 8.45 -23.61
C ILE A 292 11.84 9.06 -22.20
N ILE A 293 10.91 8.75 -21.29
CA ILE A 293 11.10 8.92 -19.85
C ILE A 293 11.30 7.54 -19.21
N LYS A 294 12.33 7.41 -18.37
CA LYS A 294 12.58 6.23 -17.54
C LYS A 294 12.07 6.45 -16.10
N ASN A 295 11.50 5.40 -15.49
CA ASN A 295 11.15 5.32 -14.06
C ASN A 295 10.34 6.52 -13.55
N SER A 296 9.23 6.84 -14.22
CA SER A 296 8.40 8.01 -13.90
C SER A 296 7.31 7.72 -12.89
N ARG A 297 7.34 8.38 -11.72
CA ARG A 297 6.24 8.36 -10.74
C ARG A 297 5.26 9.53 -10.86
N THR A 298 5.49 10.43 -11.81
CA THR A 298 4.71 11.67 -11.96
C THR A 298 3.55 11.51 -12.94
N ILE A 299 3.64 10.57 -13.89
CA ILE A 299 2.61 10.35 -14.91
C ILE A 299 1.37 9.69 -14.28
N ILE A 300 1.54 8.57 -13.57
CA ILE A 300 0.45 7.81 -12.94
C ILE A 300 0.63 7.65 -11.42
N SER A 301 0.91 8.76 -10.72
CA SER A 301 1.14 8.76 -9.27
C SER A 301 0.01 8.06 -8.48
N PRO A 302 0.29 7.14 -7.54
CA PRO A 302 1.60 6.87 -6.91
C PRO A 302 2.45 5.81 -7.63
N TYR A 303 1.97 5.23 -8.72
CA TYR A 303 2.67 4.18 -9.45
C TYR A 303 3.80 4.77 -10.30
N GLU A 304 4.84 3.96 -10.50
CA GLU A 304 5.95 4.25 -11.40
C GLU A 304 5.67 3.65 -12.77
N LEU A 305 6.17 4.27 -13.85
CA LEU A 305 6.28 3.69 -15.17
C LEU A 305 7.75 3.44 -15.51
N ASP A 306 8.11 2.22 -15.89
CA ASP A 306 9.52 1.89 -16.19
C ASP A 306 10.01 2.63 -17.44
N ILE A 307 9.21 2.60 -18.52
CA ILE A 307 9.52 3.27 -19.78
C ILE A 307 8.26 3.96 -20.32
N PHE A 308 8.36 5.24 -20.67
CA PHE A 308 7.31 5.98 -21.36
C PHE A 308 7.83 6.66 -22.63
N ILE A 309 7.29 6.26 -23.78
CA ILE A 309 7.59 6.81 -25.11
C ILE A 309 6.55 7.91 -25.42
N LYS A 310 6.91 9.17 -25.15
CA LYS A 310 5.92 10.25 -25.05
C LYS A 310 5.20 10.55 -26.37
N ASN A 311 5.96 10.64 -27.46
CA ASN A 311 5.47 10.94 -28.80
C ASN A 311 4.51 9.86 -29.35
N LYS A 312 4.65 8.61 -28.90
CA LYS A 312 3.79 7.49 -29.29
C LYS A 312 2.62 7.24 -28.34
N LYS A 313 2.61 7.87 -27.16
CA LYS A 313 1.65 7.58 -26.06
C LYS A 313 1.64 6.09 -25.69
N ILE A 314 2.82 5.46 -25.69
CA ILE A 314 3.03 4.08 -25.28
C ILE A 314 3.89 4.06 -24.02
N ALA A 315 3.46 3.31 -23.00
CA ALA A 315 4.26 2.99 -21.83
C ALA A 315 4.53 1.49 -21.78
N ILE A 316 5.65 1.10 -21.18
CA ILE A 316 6.09 -0.30 -21.06
C ILE A 316 6.52 -0.53 -19.61
N GLU A 317 6.05 -1.65 -19.07
CA GLU A 317 6.36 -2.18 -17.75
C GLU A 317 7.11 -3.49 -17.89
N TYR A 318 8.24 -3.58 -17.21
CA TYR A 318 8.97 -4.81 -17.00
C TYR A 318 8.57 -5.40 -15.65
N ASP A 319 7.58 -6.28 -15.65
CA ASP A 319 7.06 -6.88 -14.43
C ASP A 319 7.96 -8.03 -13.95
N GLY A 320 8.94 -7.70 -13.11
CA GLY A 320 9.81 -8.68 -12.45
C GLY A 320 9.00 -9.65 -11.59
N ILE A 321 9.06 -10.96 -11.88
CA ILE A 321 8.12 -11.95 -11.32
C ILE A 321 8.16 -11.98 -9.79
N LEU A 322 9.36 -11.90 -9.22
CA LEU A 322 9.52 -11.95 -7.77
C LEU A 322 8.95 -10.71 -7.07
N TYR A 323 9.14 -9.52 -7.67
CA TYR A 323 8.73 -8.24 -7.10
C TYR A 323 7.24 -7.96 -7.31
N HIS A 324 6.66 -8.49 -8.37
CA HIS A 324 5.24 -8.36 -8.73
C HIS A 324 4.39 -9.54 -8.22
N SER A 325 4.99 -10.49 -7.49
CA SER A 325 4.28 -11.61 -6.86
C SER A 325 4.13 -11.46 -5.35
N TYR A 326 3.13 -12.14 -4.82
CA TYR A 326 2.76 -12.17 -3.41
C TYR A 326 3.01 -13.55 -2.81
N GLY A 327 3.58 -13.61 -1.61
CA GLY A 327 3.79 -14.86 -0.90
C GLY A 327 4.43 -14.67 0.46
N LYS A 328 4.73 -15.79 1.11
CA LYS A 328 5.58 -15.81 2.31
C LYS A 328 7.05 -15.75 1.90
N GLY A 329 7.90 -15.27 2.80
CA GLY A 329 9.33 -15.17 2.57
C GLY A 329 10.11 -14.83 3.84
N ALA A 330 11.42 -15.05 3.84
CA ALA A 330 12.27 -14.74 4.99
C ALA A 330 12.48 -13.23 5.21
N SER A 331 12.41 -12.43 4.14
CA SER A 331 12.56 -10.97 4.21
C SER A 331 11.21 -10.26 4.23
N SER A 332 11.15 -9.08 4.85
CA SER A 332 9.94 -8.24 4.87
C SER A 332 9.48 -7.78 3.48
N LEU A 333 10.40 -7.74 2.50
CA LEU A 333 10.08 -7.43 1.10
C LEU A 333 9.34 -8.60 0.43
N LEU A 334 9.81 -9.83 0.66
CA LEU A 334 9.24 -11.03 0.04
C LEU A 334 8.07 -11.60 0.84
N ASN A 335 7.96 -11.30 2.13
CA ASN A 335 6.84 -11.67 2.97
C ASN A 335 5.69 -10.66 2.84
N ASN A 336 5.03 -10.67 1.69
CA ASN A 336 4.04 -9.67 1.27
C ASN A 336 2.65 -10.26 1.01
N TYR A 337 2.38 -11.52 1.36
CA TYR A 337 1.07 -12.17 1.13
C TYR A 337 -0.13 -11.42 1.75
N LEU A 338 0.04 -10.74 2.90
CA LEU A 338 -1.00 -9.91 3.52
C LEU A 338 -1.24 -8.57 2.79
N LYS A 339 -0.34 -8.19 1.89
CA LYS A 339 -0.40 -6.95 1.09
C LYS A 339 -0.82 -7.23 -0.35
N GLU A 340 -1.41 -8.39 -0.61
CA GLU A 340 -1.83 -8.79 -1.95
C GLU A 340 -2.83 -7.79 -2.54
N ASP A 341 -2.44 -7.17 -3.66
CA ASP A 341 -3.32 -6.33 -4.47
C ASP A 341 -3.53 -7.00 -5.84
N LYS A 342 -4.68 -7.64 -5.96
CA LYS A 342 -5.10 -8.37 -7.18
C LYS A 342 -5.27 -7.44 -8.39
N LYS A 343 -5.41 -6.13 -8.16
CA LYS A 343 -5.64 -5.12 -9.18
C LYS A 343 -4.40 -4.28 -9.45
N TYR A 344 -3.22 -4.61 -8.90
CA TYR A 344 -2.02 -3.78 -9.03
C TYR A 344 -1.69 -3.42 -10.50
N HIS A 345 -1.49 -4.42 -11.36
CA HIS A 345 -1.19 -4.19 -12.78
C HIS A 345 -2.38 -3.54 -13.52
N LEU A 346 -3.60 -4.00 -13.24
CA LEU A 346 -4.81 -3.45 -13.84
C LEU A 346 -4.98 -1.96 -13.50
N ASN A 347 -4.73 -1.54 -12.28
CA ASN A 347 -4.85 -0.13 -11.86
C ASN A 347 -3.85 0.75 -12.62
N LYS A 348 -2.62 0.28 -12.84
CA LYS A 348 -1.64 0.98 -13.69
C LYS A 348 -2.16 1.11 -15.12
N THR A 349 -2.68 0.02 -15.69
CA THR A 349 -3.30 0.02 -17.02
C THR A 349 -4.44 1.05 -17.11
N LEU A 350 -5.40 1.02 -16.17
CA LEU A 350 -6.53 1.95 -16.12
C LEU A 350 -6.10 3.42 -15.97
N MET A 351 -5.04 3.68 -15.19
CA MET A 351 -4.52 5.04 -15.05
C MET A 351 -3.85 5.55 -16.32
N CYS A 352 -3.13 4.69 -17.04
CA CYS A 352 -2.59 5.03 -18.36
C CYS A 352 -3.71 5.28 -19.38
N GLU A 353 -4.74 4.42 -19.43
CA GLU A 353 -5.88 4.56 -20.32
C GLU A 353 -6.60 5.91 -20.14
N LYS A 354 -6.80 6.35 -18.88
CA LYS A 354 -7.36 7.67 -18.56
C LYS A 354 -6.56 8.85 -19.13
N MET A 355 -5.26 8.66 -19.36
CA MET A 355 -4.38 9.66 -19.96
C MET A 355 -4.21 9.48 -21.47
N GLY A 356 -4.96 8.55 -22.09
CA GLY A 356 -4.80 8.18 -23.49
C GLY A 356 -3.48 7.46 -23.80
N ILE A 357 -2.86 6.83 -22.80
CA ILE A 357 -1.61 6.08 -22.92
C ILE A 357 -1.94 4.59 -22.97
N GLN A 358 -1.40 3.87 -23.96
CA GLN A 358 -1.45 2.41 -23.97
C GLN A 358 -0.25 1.85 -23.17
N LEU A 359 -0.55 1.11 -22.11
CA LEU A 359 0.45 0.41 -21.29
C LEU A 359 0.66 -1.03 -21.80
N LEU A 360 1.92 -1.46 -21.88
CA LEU A 360 2.31 -2.83 -22.17
C LEU A 360 2.97 -3.47 -20.94
N HIS A 361 2.47 -4.61 -20.50
CA HIS A 361 3.01 -5.36 -19.36
C HIS A 361 3.80 -6.58 -19.83
N ILE A 362 5.12 -6.55 -19.67
CA ILE A 362 6.05 -7.61 -20.08
C ILE A 362 6.48 -8.36 -18.82
N PHE A 363 6.03 -9.61 -18.68
CA PHE A 363 6.48 -10.44 -17.56
C PHE A 363 7.91 -10.92 -17.79
N GLU A 364 8.75 -10.92 -16.74
CA GLU A 364 10.17 -11.31 -16.81
C GLU A 364 10.39 -12.64 -17.53
N ASN A 365 9.57 -13.66 -17.25
CA ASN A 365 9.70 -14.97 -17.90
C ASN A 365 9.44 -14.94 -19.41
N GLU A 366 8.66 -13.98 -19.90
CA GLU A 366 8.38 -13.81 -21.32
C GLU A 366 9.51 -13.04 -22.02
N TRP A 367 10.25 -12.20 -21.30
CA TRP A 367 11.39 -11.46 -21.88
C TRP A 367 12.68 -12.28 -21.91
N ILE A 368 12.94 -13.10 -20.89
CA ILE A 368 14.14 -13.96 -20.85
C ILE A 368 14.05 -15.15 -21.81
N ASP A 369 12.84 -15.55 -22.20
CA ASP A 369 12.61 -16.57 -23.20
C ASP A 369 12.90 -15.98 -24.58
N GLU A 370 13.95 -16.45 -25.25
CA GLU A 370 14.45 -15.89 -26.51
C GLU A 370 13.35 -15.77 -27.58
N LYS A 371 12.43 -16.75 -27.61
CA LYS A 371 11.37 -16.80 -28.60
C LYS A 371 10.30 -15.76 -28.31
N LYS A 372 9.84 -15.68 -27.06
CA LYS A 372 8.87 -14.68 -26.62
C LYS A 372 9.46 -13.28 -26.63
N GLN A 373 10.75 -13.11 -26.38
CA GLN A 373 11.46 -11.85 -26.52
C GLN A 373 11.35 -11.31 -27.95
N LYS A 374 11.57 -12.16 -28.97
CA LYS A 374 11.39 -11.79 -30.39
C LYS A 374 9.95 -11.38 -30.69
N ILE A 375 8.95 -12.06 -30.10
CA ILE A 375 7.54 -11.70 -30.22
C ILE A 375 7.26 -10.34 -29.56
N TRP A 376 7.79 -10.08 -28.35
CA TRP A 376 7.64 -8.80 -27.66
C TRP A 376 8.28 -7.64 -28.43
N LYS A 377 9.50 -7.82 -28.96
CA LYS A 377 10.16 -6.85 -29.84
C LYS A 377 9.27 -6.51 -31.05
N SER A 378 8.68 -7.52 -31.70
CA SER A 378 7.72 -7.33 -32.79
C SER A 378 6.41 -6.63 -32.37
N ILE A 379 5.88 -6.90 -31.18
CA ILE A 379 4.69 -6.21 -30.63
C ILE A 379 5.01 -4.75 -30.39
N ILE A 380 6.12 -4.44 -29.71
CA ILE A 380 6.58 -3.08 -29.43
C ILE A 380 6.72 -2.31 -30.75
N ASN A 381 7.46 -2.87 -31.71
CA ASN A 381 7.66 -2.28 -33.04
C ASN A 381 6.33 -2.02 -33.75
N SER A 382 5.35 -2.93 -33.64
CA SER A 382 4.01 -2.70 -34.17
C SER A 382 3.33 -1.48 -33.55
N LYS A 383 3.41 -1.33 -32.22
CA LYS A 383 2.76 -0.25 -31.46
C LYS A 383 3.37 1.13 -31.72
N ILE A 384 4.67 1.21 -31.98
CA ILE A 384 5.36 2.46 -32.32
C ILE A 384 5.42 2.73 -33.83
N GLY A 385 4.96 1.79 -34.66
CA GLY A 385 4.79 1.96 -36.11
C GLY A 385 6.01 1.58 -36.97
N LEU A 386 6.89 0.72 -36.47
CA LEU A 386 8.13 0.31 -37.17
C LEU A 386 8.01 -1.03 -37.93
N ASN A 387 6.94 -1.81 -37.69
CA ASN A 387 6.74 -3.07 -38.44
C ASN A 387 6.49 -2.83 -39.93
N LYS A 388 6.98 -3.75 -40.77
CA LYS A 388 6.72 -3.74 -42.21
C LYS A 388 5.22 -3.93 -42.47
N THR A 389 4.63 -3.02 -43.22
CA THR A 389 3.20 -3.10 -43.56
C THR A 389 2.97 -3.86 -44.86
N ILE A 390 2.09 -4.85 -44.82
CA ILE A 390 1.58 -5.58 -45.99
C ILE A 390 0.06 -5.44 -46.01
N TYR A 391 -0.52 -5.13 -47.17
CA TYR A 391 -1.97 -5.03 -47.30
C TYR A 391 -2.58 -6.39 -47.64
N ALA A 392 -3.64 -6.79 -46.93
CA ALA A 392 -4.31 -8.08 -47.13
C ALA A 392 -4.87 -8.29 -48.54
N ARG A 393 -5.11 -7.21 -49.31
CA ARG A 393 -5.50 -7.29 -50.74
C ARG A 393 -4.43 -7.92 -51.63
N LYS A 394 -3.14 -7.81 -51.24
CA LYS A 394 -2.01 -8.44 -51.93
C LYS A 394 -1.76 -9.88 -51.50
N CYS A 395 -2.55 -10.39 -50.55
CA CYS A 395 -2.34 -11.70 -49.96
C CYS A 395 -3.39 -12.69 -50.44
N GLU A 396 -2.99 -13.93 -50.68
CA GLU A 396 -3.89 -15.03 -50.95
C GLU A 396 -4.44 -15.60 -49.63
N LEU A 397 -5.73 -15.91 -49.59
CA LEU A 397 -6.36 -16.54 -48.42
C LEU A 397 -6.40 -18.05 -48.62
N ARG A 398 -5.91 -18.82 -47.64
CA ARG A 398 -5.95 -20.29 -47.66
C ARG A 398 -6.35 -20.86 -46.30
N LYS A 399 -6.91 -22.08 -46.28
CA LYS A 399 -6.92 -22.89 -45.05
C LYS A 399 -5.48 -23.33 -44.75
N VAL A 400 -5.15 -23.45 -43.46
CA VAL A 400 -3.82 -23.86 -42.99
C VAL A 400 -3.96 -25.16 -42.23
N ASP A 401 -3.16 -26.17 -42.60
CA ASP A 401 -3.14 -27.46 -41.91
C ASP A 401 -2.57 -27.35 -40.49
N SER A 402 -2.83 -28.38 -39.69
CA SER A 402 -2.48 -28.40 -38.26
C SER A 402 -0.97 -28.30 -38.00
N LYS A 403 -0.11 -28.75 -38.92
CA LYS A 403 1.36 -28.70 -38.73
C LYS A 403 1.85 -27.27 -38.91
N ASN A 404 1.49 -26.66 -40.05
CA ASN A 404 1.90 -25.30 -40.38
C ASN A 404 1.33 -24.26 -39.40
N ILE A 405 0.08 -24.41 -38.94
CA ILE A 405 -0.50 -23.49 -37.97
C ILE A 405 0.14 -23.61 -36.58
N LYS A 406 0.52 -24.82 -36.17
CA LYS A 406 1.21 -25.06 -34.90
C LYS A 406 2.56 -24.37 -34.89
N GLU A 407 3.34 -24.54 -35.96
CA GLU A 407 4.61 -23.85 -36.12
C GLU A 407 4.43 -22.32 -36.13
N PHE A 408 3.51 -21.81 -36.95
CA PHE A 408 3.24 -20.39 -37.08
C PHE A 408 2.83 -19.75 -35.74
N MET A 409 1.85 -20.32 -35.02
CA MET A 409 1.37 -19.75 -33.76
C MET A 409 2.43 -19.82 -32.66
N ASN A 410 3.20 -20.91 -32.58
CA ASN A 410 4.29 -21.01 -31.61
C ASN A 410 5.38 -19.97 -31.87
N ASN A 411 5.60 -19.55 -33.12
CA ASN A 411 6.64 -18.59 -33.50
C ASN A 411 6.19 -17.12 -33.42
N ASN A 412 4.89 -16.85 -33.49
CA ASN A 412 4.38 -15.50 -33.71
C ASN A 412 3.33 -15.02 -32.67
N HIS A 413 2.82 -15.91 -31.81
CA HIS A 413 1.82 -15.57 -30.80
C HIS A 413 2.35 -15.83 -29.39
N LEU A 414 2.21 -14.86 -28.47
CA LEU A 414 2.75 -14.95 -27.09
C LEU A 414 2.26 -16.19 -26.32
N GLN A 415 0.99 -16.57 -26.50
CA GLN A 415 0.38 -17.75 -25.89
C GLN A 415 0.60 -19.06 -26.67
N GLY A 416 1.33 -19.02 -27.80
CA GLY A 416 1.59 -20.16 -28.66
C GLY A 416 0.35 -20.81 -29.29
N PHE A 417 0.56 -22.01 -29.82
CA PHE A 417 -0.47 -22.82 -30.48
C PHE A 417 -1.50 -23.39 -29.51
N ILE A 418 -2.75 -23.48 -29.99
CA ILE A 418 -3.80 -24.28 -29.38
C ILE A 418 -4.60 -24.97 -30.49
N PRO A 419 -4.99 -26.26 -30.33
CA PRO A 419 -5.82 -26.94 -31.31
C PRO A 419 -7.09 -26.14 -31.61
N SER A 420 -7.38 -25.98 -32.90
CA SER A 420 -8.48 -25.16 -33.40
C SER A 420 -9.07 -25.86 -34.62
N SER A 421 -10.39 -25.85 -34.75
CA SER A 421 -11.09 -26.53 -35.84
C SER A 421 -11.03 -25.73 -37.14
N GLU A 422 -10.95 -24.41 -37.05
CA GLU A 422 -10.98 -23.50 -38.19
C GLU A 422 -9.71 -22.66 -38.21
N CYS A 423 -8.82 -22.93 -39.17
CA CYS A 423 -7.51 -22.30 -39.29
C CYS A 423 -7.35 -21.65 -40.66
N TYR A 424 -7.34 -20.32 -40.71
CA TYR A 424 -7.20 -19.55 -41.94
C TYR A 424 -5.93 -18.71 -41.93
N GLY A 425 -5.31 -18.56 -43.09
CA GLY A 425 -4.06 -17.84 -43.27
C GLY A 425 -4.07 -16.91 -44.47
N LEU A 426 -3.27 -15.85 -44.40
CA LEU A 426 -2.95 -14.99 -45.52
C LEU A 426 -1.50 -15.23 -45.95
N PHE A 427 -1.33 -15.51 -47.23
CA PHE A 427 -0.05 -15.80 -47.86
C PHE A 427 0.38 -14.64 -48.74
N TYR A 428 1.63 -14.21 -48.59
CA TYR A 428 2.26 -13.22 -49.47
C TYR A 428 3.52 -13.84 -50.05
N ASN A 429 3.63 -13.89 -51.39
CA ASN A 429 4.70 -14.61 -52.08
C ASN A 429 4.86 -16.07 -51.59
N ASN A 430 3.75 -16.80 -51.48
CA ASN A 430 3.67 -18.17 -50.95
C ASN A 430 4.11 -18.36 -49.48
N GLU A 431 4.37 -17.28 -48.73
CA GLU A 431 4.70 -17.34 -47.32
C GLU A 431 3.49 -16.98 -46.44
N LEU A 432 3.20 -17.79 -45.41
CA LEU A 432 2.17 -17.49 -44.40
C LEU A 432 2.63 -16.31 -43.53
N ILE A 433 1.92 -15.18 -43.62
CA ILE A 433 2.27 -13.94 -42.90
C ILE A 433 1.23 -13.49 -41.87
N CYS A 434 0.03 -14.06 -41.86
CA CYS A 434 -1.03 -13.71 -40.93
C CYS A 434 -1.99 -14.89 -40.80
N SER A 435 -2.49 -15.15 -39.59
CA SER A 435 -3.44 -16.23 -39.36
C SER A 435 -4.45 -15.91 -38.27
N LEU A 436 -5.66 -16.43 -38.46
CA LEU A 436 -6.79 -16.40 -37.54
C LEU A 436 -7.25 -17.84 -37.31
N THR A 437 -7.37 -18.23 -36.05
CA THR A 437 -7.88 -19.56 -35.67
C THR A 437 -9.11 -19.43 -34.78
N LEU A 438 -10.09 -20.30 -35.02
CA LEU A 438 -11.32 -20.38 -34.25
C LEU A 438 -11.62 -21.84 -33.88
N SER A 439 -12.34 -22.01 -32.77
CA SER A 439 -12.92 -23.29 -32.36
C SER A 439 -14.33 -23.08 -31.86
N LYS A 440 -15.08 -24.16 -31.64
CA LYS A 440 -16.27 -24.07 -30.78
C LYS A 440 -15.90 -23.44 -29.43
N SER A 441 -16.80 -22.64 -28.88
CA SER A 441 -16.54 -21.95 -27.62
C SER A 441 -16.16 -22.94 -26.52
N ARG A 442 -14.97 -22.76 -25.94
CA ARG A 442 -14.39 -23.73 -25.00
C ARG A 442 -15.03 -23.61 -23.63
N TYR A 443 -15.22 -22.37 -23.18
CA TYR A 443 -15.65 -22.07 -21.81
C TYR A 443 -17.09 -21.57 -21.73
N ASN A 444 -17.53 -20.73 -22.67
CA ASN A 444 -18.84 -20.10 -22.61
C ASN A 444 -19.76 -20.66 -23.69
N LYS A 445 -20.53 -21.69 -23.33
CA LYS A 445 -21.43 -22.41 -24.25
C LYS A 445 -22.62 -21.58 -24.74
N LYS A 446 -22.82 -20.35 -24.23
CA LYS A 446 -23.77 -19.40 -24.80
C LYS A 446 -23.38 -18.95 -26.21
N TYR A 447 -22.09 -19.01 -26.55
CA TYR A 447 -21.56 -18.58 -27.84
C TYR A 447 -21.12 -19.79 -28.67
N ASP A 448 -21.30 -19.70 -29.98
CA ASP A 448 -21.04 -20.81 -30.90
C ASP A 448 -19.54 -21.00 -31.12
N TRP A 449 -18.84 -19.89 -31.34
CA TRP A 449 -17.44 -19.87 -31.76
C TRP A 449 -16.59 -18.99 -30.84
N GLU A 450 -15.32 -19.35 -30.71
CA GLU A 450 -14.31 -18.57 -30.01
C GLU A 450 -13.12 -18.33 -30.93
N ILE A 451 -12.72 -17.07 -31.10
CA ILE A 451 -11.42 -16.77 -31.71
C ILE A 451 -10.34 -17.20 -30.71
N THR A 452 -9.62 -18.26 -31.06
CA THR A 452 -8.60 -18.83 -30.19
C THR A 452 -7.28 -18.08 -30.32
N ARG A 453 -6.88 -17.69 -31.54
CA ARG A 453 -5.63 -16.93 -31.80
C ARG A 453 -5.77 -16.05 -33.03
N PHE A 454 -5.08 -14.92 -33.00
CA PHE A 454 -4.80 -14.10 -34.17
C PHE A 454 -3.37 -13.59 -34.09
N ALA A 455 -2.57 -13.79 -35.15
CA ALA A 455 -1.18 -13.33 -35.19
C ALA A 455 -0.75 -12.95 -36.60
N ASN A 456 0.14 -11.96 -36.67
CA ASN A 456 0.96 -11.70 -37.86
C ASN A 456 2.33 -12.32 -37.66
N LYS A 457 3.03 -12.61 -38.76
CA LYS A 457 4.44 -12.98 -38.72
C LYS A 457 5.26 -11.87 -38.05
N LEU A 458 6.31 -12.24 -37.32
CA LEU A 458 7.18 -11.28 -36.62
C LEU A 458 7.61 -10.12 -37.52
N ASN A 459 7.57 -8.92 -36.95
CA ASN A 459 7.92 -7.64 -37.57
C ASN A 459 7.06 -7.26 -38.80
N ILE A 460 5.89 -7.89 -38.97
CA ILE A 460 4.94 -7.60 -40.04
C ILE A 460 3.59 -7.18 -39.47
N ASN A 461 3.01 -6.15 -40.07
CA ASN A 461 1.62 -5.74 -39.85
C ASN A 461 0.82 -6.00 -41.13
N VAL A 462 -0.23 -6.84 -41.03
CA VAL A 462 -1.12 -7.11 -42.17
C VAL A 462 -2.38 -6.26 -42.07
N VAL A 463 -2.40 -5.13 -42.77
CA VAL A 463 -3.53 -4.19 -42.79
C VAL A 463 -4.71 -4.82 -43.50
N GLY A 464 -5.86 -4.87 -42.81
CA GLY A 464 -7.07 -5.57 -43.26
C GLY A 464 -7.01 -7.09 -43.12
N GLY A 465 -5.93 -7.65 -42.52
CA GLY A 465 -5.73 -9.09 -42.43
C GLY A 465 -6.79 -9.79 -41.58
N PHE A 466 -7.00 -9.30 -40.36
CA PHE A 466 -8.04 -9.79 -39.46
C PHE A 466 -9.43 -9.74 -40.11
N SER A 467 -9.81 -8.59 -40.66
CA SER A 467 -11.12 -8.38 -41.29
C SER A 467 -11.36 -9.33 -42.46
N LYS A 468 -10.35 -9.55 -43.31
CA LYS A 468 -10.44 -10.46 -44.47
C LYS A 468 -10.66 -11.91 -44.02
N LEU A 469 -9.90 -12.36 -43.02
CA LEU A 469 -10.01 -13.71 -42.47
C LEU A 469 -11.34 -13.93 -41.73
N LEU A 470 -11.77 -12.96 -40.93
CA LEU A 470 -13.05 -13.00 -40.21
C LEU A 470 -14.24 -13.03 -41.18
N LYS A 471 -14.22 -12.19 -42.22
CA LYS A 471 -15.27 -12.18 -43.25
C LYS A 471 -15.36 -13.53 -43.97
N HIS A 472 -14.22 -14.15 -44.27
CA HIS A 472 -14.19 -15.48 -44.86
C HIS A 472 -14.79 -16.53 -43.91
N PHE A 473 -14.41 -16.52 -42.64
CA PHE A 473 -14.99 -17.42 -41.63
C PHE A 473 -16.52 -17.28 -41.56
N ARG A 474 -17.03 -16.04 -41.47
CA ARG A 474 -18.47 -15.72 -41.40
C ARG A 474 -19.26 -16.12 -42.65
N LYS A 475 -18.63 -16.17 -43.82
CA LYS A 475 -19.30 -16.66 -45.04
C LYS A 475 -19.65 -18.16 -44.94
N ASN A 476 -18.82 -18.92 -44.23
CA ASN A 476 -18.92 -20.38 -44.18
C ASN A 476 -19.51 -20.91 -42.86
N ASN A 477 -19.63 -20.05 -41.84
CA ASN A 477 -20.04 -20.45 -40.50
C ASN A 477 -21.03 -19.44 -39.91
N VAL A 478 -22.18 -19.96 -39.46
CA VAL A 478 -23.20 -19.19 -38.73
C VAL A 478 -22.95 -19.30 -37.23
N GLY A 479 -23.47 -18.34 -36.48
CA GLY A 479 -23.43 -18.31 -35.03
C GLY A 479 -22.51 -17.24 -34.46
N SER A 480 -22.74 -16.96 -33.19
CA SER A 480 -22.06 -15.92 -32.42
C SER A 480 -20.57 -16.24 -32.19
N ILE A 481 -19.73 -15.21 -32.14
CA ILE A 481 -18.29 -15.32 -31.94
C ILE A 481 -17.89 -14.55 -30.68
N ILE A 482 -17.32 -15.24 -29.69
CA ILE A 482 -16.69 -14.62 -28.53
C ILE A 482 -15.16 -14.54 -28.68
N THR A 483 -14.55 -13.52 -28.10
CA THR A 483 -13.09 -13.43 -28.00
C THR A 483 -12.65 -12.64 -26.77
N TYR A 484 -11.39 -12.81 -26.39
CA TYR A 484 -10.78 -12.24 -25.19
C TYR A 484 -9.51 -11.49 -25.60
N ALA A 485 -9.44 -10.21 -25.26
CA ALA A 485 -8.26 -9.38 -25.49
C ALA A 485 -7.48 -9.22 -24.19
N ASP A 486 -6.28 -9.80 -24.11
CA ASP A 486 -5.37 -9.64 -22.96
C ASP A 486 -5.02 -8.15 -22.77
N ARG A 487 -5.43 -7.59 -21.63
CA ARG A 487 -5.25 -6.17 -21.31
C ARG A 487 -3.80 -5.78 -21.09
N ARG A 488 -2.89 -6.75 -20.89
CA ARG A 488 -1.45 -6.50 -20.83
C ARG A 488 -0.89 -5.98 -22.16
N ILE A 489 -1.57 -6.23 -23.28
CA ILE A 489 -1.08 -5.93 -24.64
C ILE A 489 -2.10 -5.21 -25.54
N SER A 490 -3.38 -5.31 -25.22
CA SER A 490 -4.47 -4.88 -26.09
C SER A 490 -5.36 -3.86 -25.40
N ASN A 491 -5.76 -2.84 -26.17
CA ASN A 491 -6.82 -1.91 -25.81
C ASN A 491 -8.16 -2.27 -26.48
N GLY A 492 -8.26 -3.42 -27.16
CA GLY A 492 -9.50 -3.90 -27.80
C GLY A 492 -9.86 -3.29 -29.15
N ASN A 493 -9.08 -2.32 -29.65
CA ASN A 493 -9.44 -1.56 -30.87
C ASN A 493 -9.56 -2.43 -32.14
N LEU A 494 -8.83 -3.55 -32.22
CA LEU A 494 -8.96 -4.49 -33.32
C LEU A 494 -10.40 -5.00 -33.43
N TYR A 495 -10.99 -5.41 -32.31
CA TYR A 495 -12.32 -6.01 -32.27
C TYR A 495 -13.40 -4.94 -32.50
N ARG A 496 -13.31 -3.79 -31.83
CA ARG A 496 -14.27 -2.67 -32.03
C ARG A 496 -14.36 -2.22 -33.49
N LYS A 497 -13.21 -2.13 -34.19
CA LYS A 497 -13.17 -1.78 -35.63
C LYS A 497 -13.76 -2.85 -36.56
N ASN A 498 -13.99 -4.05 -36.06
CA ASN A 498 -14.53 -5.18 -36.81
C ASN A 498 -15.93 -5.59 -36.34
N GLY A 499 -16.68 -4.64 -35.78
CA GLY A 499 -18.09 -4.82 -35.42
C GLY A 499 -18.34 -5.57 -34.12
N PHE A 500 -17.29 -5.97 -33.39
CA PHE A 500 -17.49 -6.61 -32.10
C PHE A 500 -17.99 -5.59 -31.06
N ILE A 501 -18.93 -6.04 -30.25
CA ILE A 501 -19.46 -5.32 -29.10
C ILE A 501 -18.72 -5.81 -27.86
N GLU A 502 -18.30 -4.87 -27.02
CA GLU A 502 -17.68 -5.18 -25.73
C GLU A 502 -18.75 -5.61 -24.73
N LEU A 503 -18.59 -6.79 -24.13
CA LEU A 503 -19.54 -7.32 -23.16
C LEU A 503 -19.22 -6.87 -21.75
N HIS A 504 -18.00 -7.13 -21.30
CA HIS A 504 -17.52 -6.81 -19.96
C HIS A 504 -15.99 -6.97 -19.89
N GLU A 505 -15.43 -6.51 -18.78
CA GLU A 505 -14.04 -6.74 -18.42
C GLU A 505 -13.94 -7.93 -17.45
N SER A 506 -13.07 -8.90 -17.73
CA SER A 506 -12.83 -9.98 -16.79
C SER A 506 -12.04 -9.47 -15.59
N LYS A 507 -12.23 -10.11 -14.43
CA LYS A 507 -11.33 -9.91 -13.28
C LYS A 507 -9.89 -10.33 -13.67
N PRO A 508 -8.86 -9.73 -13.06
CA PRO A 508 -7.49 -10.22 -13.13
C PRO A 508 -7.42 -11.74 -12.86
N ASN A 509 -6.72 -12.43 -13.75
CA ASN A 509 -6.34 -13.82 -13.56
C ASN A 509 -5.01 -13.89 -12.77
N TYR A 510 -4.62 -15.09 -12.34
CA TYR A 510 -3.40 -15.28 -11.59
C TYR A 510 -2.69 -16.59 -11.92
N PHE A 511 -1.39 -16.61 -11.61
CA PHE A 511 -0.49 -17.73 -11.77
C PHE A 511 0.27 -17.98 -10.48
N TYR A 512 0.62 -19.25 -10.23
CA TYR A 512 1.50 -19.62 -9.14
C TYR A 512 2.93 -19.84 -9.64
N ILE A 513 3.88 -19.49 -8.79
CA ILE A 513 5.33 -19.68 -8.97
C ILE A 513 5.81 -20.58 -7.83
N ASP A 514 6.49 -21.67 -8.16
CA ASP A 514 7.09 -22.57 -7.18
C ASP A 514 8.47 -22.04 -6.75
N MET A 515 8.62 -21.68 -5.47
CA MET A 515 9.90 -21.18 -4.95
C MET A 515 10.81 -22.29 -4.41
N ASN A 516 10.29 -23.51 -4.25
CA ASN A 516 11.04 -24.65 -3.72
C ASN A 516 12.15 -25.10 -4.69
N HIS A 517 11.90 -25.01 -6.00
CA HIS A 517 12.86 -25.40 -7.02
C HIS A 517 13.37 -24.19 -7.77
N HIS A 518 14.68 -23.95 -7.74
CA HIS A 518 15.31 -22.81 -8.41
C HIS A 518 14.95 -22.72 -9.90
N LYS A 519 14.83 -23.85 -10.60
CA LYS A 519 14.45 -23.93 -12.02
C LYS A 519 13.00 -23.46 -12.29
N ASN A 520 12.13 -23.48 -11.28
CA ASN A 520 10.70 -23.17 -11.43
C ASN A 520 10.36 -21.72 -11.09
N ARG A 521 11.33 -20.92 -10.61
CA ARG A 521 11.08 -19.55 -10.12
C ARG A 521 10.66 -18.55 -11.20
N LEU A 522 10.79 -18.91 -12.47
CA LEU A 522 10.37 -18.12 -13.63
C LEU A 522 9.26 -18.83 -14.42
N ILE A 523 8.71 -19.93 -13.90
CA ILE A 523 7.64 -20.67 -14.57
C ILE A 523 6.30 -20.25 -13.95
N LEU A 524 5.49 -19.56 -14.75
CA LEU A 524 4.13 -19.19 -14.37
C LEU A 524 3.18 -20.37 -14.62
N GLN A 525 2.68 -20.95 -13.53
CA GLN A 525 1.79 -22.11 -13.59
C GLN A 525 0.33 -21.67 -13.45
N SER A 526 -0.54 -22.18 -14.32
CA SER A 526 -1.96 -21.84 -14.33
C SER A 526 -2.65 -22.23 -13.02
N ARG A 527 -3.50 -21.34 -12.48
CA ARG A 527 -4.38 -21.60 -11.34
C ARG A 527 -5.23 -22.87 -11.47
N ILE A 528 -5.52 -23.33 -12.70
CA ILE A 528 -6.32 -24.54 -12.96
C ILE A 528 -5.65 -25.78 -12.36
N ASN A 529 -4.31 -25.80 -12.30
CA ASN A 529 -3.54 -26.88 -11.71
C ASN A 529 -3.66 -26.90 -10.17
N PHE A 530 -4.05 -25.79 -9.55
CA PHE A 530 -4.00 -25.58 -8.10
C PHE A 530 -5.38 -25.36 -7.48
N GLN A 531 -6.44 -25.81 -8.14
CA GLN A 531 -7.78 -25.80 -7.54
C GLN A 531 -7.78 -26.58 -6.23
N LYS A 532 -8.47 -26.08 -5.19
CA LYS A 532 -8.41 -26.62 -3.81
C LYS A 532 -8.56 -28.15 -3.72
N HIS A 533 -9.45 -28.76 -4.49
CA HIS A 533 -9.66 -30.22 -4.50
C HIS A 533 -8.45 -31.02 -5.00
N LYS A 534 -7.57 -30.42 -5.82
CA LYS A 534 -6.33 -31.04 -6.32
C LYS A 534 -5.17 -30.91 -5.34
N LEU A 535 -5.20 -29.90 -4.46
CA LEU A 535 -4.08 -29.55 -3.61
C LEU A 535 -3.69 -30.65 -2.61
N LYS A 536 -4.65 -31.46 -2.15
CA LYS A 536 -4.40 -32.61 -1.27
C LYS A 536 -3.33 -33.56 -1.84
N ASN A 537 -3.30 -33.72 -3.16
CA ASN A 537 -2.37 -34.63 -3.84
C ASN A 537 -1.10 -33.93 -4.33
N LEU A 538 -1.08 -32.59 -4.37
CA LEU A 538 0.04 -31.80 -4.90
C LEU A 538 0.95 -31.25 -3.81
N LEU A 539 0.38 -30.92 -2.65
CA LEU A 539 1.08 -30.25 -1.56
C LEU A 539 1.47 -31.26 -0.47
N LYS A 540 2.69 -31.13 0.07
CA LYS A 540 3.13 -31.93 1.22
C LYS A 540 2.34 -31.56 2.48
N ASN A 541 2.09 -30.26 2.68
CA ASN A 541 1.38 -29.74 3.84
C ASN A 541 0.04 -29.14 3.40
N PHE A 542 -1.01 -29.95 3.30
CA PHE A 542 -2.35 -29.49 2.93
C PHE A 542 -3.28 -29.44 4.15
N ASP A 543 -3.96 -28.30 4.32
CA ASP A 543 -4.99 -28.10 5.33
C ASP A 543 -6.34 -27.80 4.65
N PRO A 544 -7.36 -28.67 4.80
CA PRO A 544 -8.67 -28.46 4.20
C PRO A 544 -9.44 -27.26 4.75
N SER A 545 -9.10 -26.77 5.95
CA SER A 545 -9.73 -25.58 6.55
C SER A 545 -9.27 -24.27 5.89
N LEU A 546 -8.04 -24.25 5.37
CA LEU A 546 -7.44 -23.08 4.73
C LEU A 546 -7.95 -22.87 3.30
N THR A 547 -7.87 -21.63 2.82
CA THR A 547 -8.13 -21.30 1.41
C THR A 547 -7.07 -21.89 0.48
N GLU A 548 -7.34 -21.88 -0.83
CA GLU A 548 -6.35 -22.25 -1.85
C GLU A 548 -5.05 -21.46 -1.68
N SER A 549 -5.13 -20.13 -1.58
CA SER A 549 -3.95 -19.28 -1.44
C SER A 549 -3.16 -19.51 -0.17
N GLU A 550 -3.84 -19.70 0.96
CA GLU A 550 -3.17 -19.93 2.24
C GLU A 550 -2.39 -21.24 2.19
N ASN A 551 -2.99 -22.30 1.64
CA ASN A 551 -2.29 -23.56 1.37
C ASN A 551 -1.07 -23.36 0.47
N MET A 552 -1.23 -22.65 -0.64
CA MET A 552 -0.14 -22.40 -1.59
C MET A 552 1.00 -21.58 -0.96
N PHE A 553 0.68 -20.50 -0.24
CA PHE A 553 1.67 -19.68 0.45
C PHE A 553 2.39 -20.44 1.57
N ASN A 554 1.69 -21.31 2.29
CA ASN A 554 2.28 -22.20 3.31
C ASN A 554 3.25 -23.23 2.71
N ASN A 555 3.06 -23.59 1.44
CA ASN A 555 3.92 -24.51 0.70
C ASN A 555 4.94 -23.78 -0.19
N ASN A 556 5.27 -22.52 0.14
CA ASN A 556 6.30 -21.73 -0.51
C ASN A 556 6.05 -21.49 -2.02
N PHE A 557 4.77 -21.38 -2.40
CA PHE A 557 4.40 -20.82 -3.69
C PHE A 557 4.15 -19.32 -3.56
N ARG A 558 4.37 -18.58 -4.65
CA ARG A 558 4.00 -17.17 -4.79
C ARG A 558 2.94 -17.02 -5.86
N ARG A 559 2.12 -15.97 -5.77
CA ARG A 559 1.05 -15.68 -6.72
C ARG A 559 1.28 -14.33 -7.39
N ILE A 560 1.20 -14.31 -8.72
CA ILE A 560 1.23 -13.08 -9.53
C ILE A 560 -0.10 -12.92 -10.27
N TRP A 561 -0.57 -11.69 -10.41
CA TRP A 561 -1.83 -11.33 -11.08
C TRP A 561 -1.55 -10.68 -12.43
N ASP A 562 -2.44 -10.85 -13.41
CA ASP A 562 -2.40 -10.10 -14.68
C ASP A 562 -3.39 -8.92 -14.69
N CYS A 563 -3.74 -8.41 -15.88
CA CYS A 563 -4.70 -7.31 -16.04
C CYS A 563 -6.12 -7.80 -16.41
N GLY A 564 -6.37 -9.10 -16.50
CA GLY A 564 -7.60 -9.65 -17.05
C GLY A 564 -7.73 -9.42 -18.56
N ASN A 565 -8.95 -9.58 -19.07
CA ASN A 565 -9.26 -9.49 -20.50
C ASN A 565 -10.44 -8.54 -20.75
N LEU A 566 -10.42 -7.85 -21.88
CA LEU A 566 -11.64 -7.27 -22.46
C LEU A 566 -12.36 -8.38 -23.23
N VAL A 567 -13.65 -8.58 -22.95
CA VAL A 567 -14.45 -9.65 -23.57
C VAL A 567 -15.33 -9.05 -24.65
N PHE A 568 -15.23 -9.60 -25.86
CA PHE A 568 -15.91 -9.10 -27.05
C PHE A 568 -16.80 -10.18 -27.66
N VAL A 569 -17.94 -9.77 -28.21
CA VAL A 569 -18.84 -10.62 -28.99
C VAL A 569 -19.12 -10.02 -30.36
N LEU A 570 -19.26 -10.87 -31.36
CA LEU A 570 -19.87 -10.55 -32.64
C LEU A 570 -21.03 -11.53 -32.83
N GLU A 571 -22.26 -11.02 -32.94
CA GLU A 571 -23.46 -11.84 -33.21
C GLU A 571 -23.44 -12.36 -34.65
#